data_AF-A0A1F8M763-F1
#
_entry.id   AF-A0A1F8M763-F1
#
_cell.length_a   1.000
_cell.length_b   1.000
_cell.length_c   1.000
_cell.angle_alpha   90.00
_cell.angle_beta   90.00
_cell.angle_gamma   90.00
#
_symmetry.space_group_name_H-M   'P 1'
#
loop_
_entity.id
_entity.type
_entity.pdbx_description
1 polymer ?
#
loop_
_entity_poly.entity_id
_entity_poly.type
_entity_poly.pdbx_seq_one_letter_code
_entity_poly.pdbx_strand_id
1 'polypeptide(L)'
;MKRVGILYHPKIEKAKAFSQELEKFLKAQGVLFWTCSAWEEEKAKPQIAGSELILSVGGDGTILRAVRAAIPQAVPIVGINLGNLGFMTELKADEAFDKLPQLLGGHGWIEERAMLEAELLSQGKVFHAANDVFVGRRSSARLVQIETKVDGEVMANHRADGVIVATASGSTGYSLAAGGPILYPQAKEIIFKPVCPHLAPDRAVVLPAEAEVQLKVTTTHEAMFSIDGQVEMPLNSGDAVKVKRSPYVGRFLRIRPKAYFYSYLESRLKGKV
;
A
#
# COMPACT_ATOMS: atom_id res chain seq x y z
N MET A 1 -22.88 2.44 -12.43
CA MET A 1 -22.52 3.17 -11.18
C MET A 1 -23.13 4.56 -11.21
N LYS A 2 -23.51 5.11 -10.07
CA LYS A 2 -24.17 6.41 -9.89
C LYS A 2 -23.24 7.49 -9.32
N ARG A 3 -22.28 7.16 -8.44
CA ARG A 3 -21.35 8.15 -7.84
C ARG A 3 -19.89 7.69 -7.81
N VAL A 4 -19.00 8.49 -8.41
CA VAL A 4 -17.57 8.18 -8.58
C VAL A 4 -16.71 9.25 -7.92
N GLY A 5 -15.70 8.85 -7.15
CA GLY A 5 -14.68 9.76 -6.62
C GLY A 5 -13.44 9.81 -7.51
N ILE A 6 -12.81 10.96 -7.64
CA ILE A 6 -11.52 11.13 -8.31
C ILE A 6 -10.49 11.60 -7.27
N LEU A 7 -9.46 10.80 -7.06
CA LEU A 7 -8.32 11.14 -6.21
C LEU A 7 -7.07 11.30 -7.07
N TYR A 8 -6.54 12.50 -7.17
CA TYR A 8 -5.39 12.79 -8.04
C TYR A 8 -4.13 13.14 -7.25
N HIS A 9 -2.97 12.98 -7.89
CA HIS A 9 -1.69 13.43 -7.35
C HIS A 9 -1.54 14.96 -7.48
N PRO A 10 -1.50 15.74 -6.38
CA PRO A 10 -1.57 17.21 -6.43
C PRO A 10 -0.31 17.88 -6.97
N LYS A 11 0.87 17.25 -6.77
CA LYS A 11 2.16 17.80 -7.25
C LYS A 11 2.49 17.44 -8.70
N ILE A 12 1.66 16.67 -9.39
CA ILE A 12 1.88 16.31 -10.80
C ILE A 12 0.84 17.06 -11.62
N GLU A 13 1.27 18.07 -12.37
CA GLU A 13 0.36 18.91 -13.17
C GLU A 13 -0.49 18.09 -14.14
N LYS A 14 0.14 17.10 -14.80
CA LYS A 14 -0.56 16.15 -15.69
C LYS A 14 -1.68 15.39 -14.98
N ALA A 15 -1.54 15.09 -13.68
CA ALA A 15 -2.58 14.37 -12.93
C ALA A 15 -3.79 15.25 -12.68
N LYS A 16 -3.56 16.52 -12.37
CA LYS A 16 -4.63 17.50 -12.18
C LYS A 16 -5.35 17.82 -13.51
N ALA A 17 -4.60 17.96 -14.60
CA ALA A 17 -5.18 18.14 -15.93
C ALA A 17 -6.03 16.92 -16.32
N PHE A 18 -5.49 15.71 -16.16
CA PHE A 18 -6.21 14.48 -16.48
C PHE A 18 -7.45 14.27 -15.58
N SER A 19 -7.41 14.65 -14.31
CA SER A 19 -8.61 14.60 -13.46
C SER A 19 -9.71 15.52 -13.99
N GLN A 20 -9.38 16.71 -14.51
CA GLN A 20 -10.37 17.61 -15.13
C GLN A 20 -10.97 17.03 -16.42
N GLU A 21 -10.19 16.26 -17.19
CA GLU A 21 -10.71 15.55 -18.36
C GLU A 21 -11.67 14.42 -17.95
N LEU A 22 -11.34 13.68 -16.89
CA LEU A 22 -12.25 12.69 -16.29
C LEU A 22 -13.55 13.32 -15.79
N GLU A 23 -13.50 14.50 -15.17
CA GLU A 23 -14.71 15.23 -14.75
C GLU A 23 -15.63 15.53 -15.93
N LYS A 24 -15.08 16.04 -17.04
CA LYS A 24 -15.83 16.29 -18.27
C LYS A 24 -16.44 15.01 -18.83
N PHE A 25 -15.65 13.93 -18.86
CA PHE A 25 -16.10 12.62 -19.32
C PHE A 25 -17.26 12.07 -18.47
N LEU A 26 -17.11 12.05 -17.14
CA LEU A 26 -18.15 11.55 -16.22
C LEU A 26 -19.43 12.39 -16.31
N LYS A 27 -19.29 13.72 -16.45
CA LYS A 27 -20.43 14.61 -16.70
C LYS A 27 -21.17 14.24 -17.98
N ALA A 28 -20.46 13.97 -19.07
CA ALA A 28 -21.05 13.55 -20.34
C ALA A 28 -21.80 12.21 -20.22
N GLN A 29 -21.33 11.31 -19.34
CA GLN A 29 -21.97 10.03 -19.04
C GLN A 29 -23.12 10.14 -18.02
N GLY A 30 -23.44 11.35 -17.53
CA GLY A 30 -24.50 11.55 -16.53
C GLY A 30 -24.17 10.95 -15.14
N VAL A 31 -22.89 10.70 -14.85
CA VAL A 31 -22.43 10.12 -13.59
C VAL A 31 -22.14 11.22 -12.58
N LEU A 32 -22.62 11.10 -11.34
CA LEU A 32 -22.26 12.03 -10.27
C LEU A 32 -20.81 11.80 -9.86
N PHE A 33 -20.06 12.87 -9.64
CA PHE A 33 -18.67 12.75 -9.21
C PHE A 33 -18.24 13.82 -8.22
N TRP A 34 -17.13 13.55 -7.55
CA TRP A 34 -16.38 14.52 -6.75
C TRP A 34 -14.89 14.32 -6.98
N THR A 35 -14.12 15.38 -6.80
CA THR A 35 -12.67 15.36 -7.01
C THR A 35 -11.96 15.90 -5.78
N CYS A 36 -10.90 15.24 -5.34
CA CYS A 36 -10.07 15.69 -4.24
C CYS A 36 -8.60 15.31 -4.47
N SER A 37 -7.68 16.02 -3.82
CA SER A 37 -6.28 15.62 -3.76
C SER A 37 -6.15 14.34 -2.94
N ALA A 38 -5.37 13.37 -3.41
CA ALA A 38 -5.10 12.16 -2.65
C ALA A 38 -4.33 12.43 -1.33
N TRP A 39 -3.75 13.62 -1.16
CA TRP A 39 -3.05 14.03 0.07
C TRP A 39 -4.00 14.61 1.13
N GLU A 40 -5.25 14.91 0.77
CA GLU A 40 -6.24 15.49 1.67
C GLU A 40 -7.20 14.40 2.19
N GLU A 41 -6.63 13.37 2.83
CA GLU A 41 -7.36 12.17 3.28
C GLU A 41 -8.62 12.50 4.09
N GLU A 42 -8.53 13.45 5.02
CA GLU A 42 -9.65 13.88 5.87
C GLU A 42 -10.78 14.58 5.09
N LYS A 43 -10.48 15.21 3.95
CA LYS A 43 -11.50 15.78 3.06
C LYS A 43 -12.13 14.70 2.15
N ALA A 44 -11.37 13.68 1.79
CA ALA A 44 -11.83 12.59 0.93
C ALA A 44 -12.75 11.60 1.67
N LYS A 45 -12.43 11.24 2.93
CA LYS A 45 -13.16 10.24 3.72
C LYS A 45 -14.69 10.43 3.75
N PRO A 46 -15.24 11.64 4.01
CA PRO A 46 -16.70 11.84 4.01
C PRO A 46 -17.34 11.61 2.64
N GLN A 47 -16.62 11.91 1.55
CA GLN A 47 -17.13 11.76 0.19
C GLN A 47 -17.15 10.30 -0.27
N ILE A 48 -16.12 9.54 0.13
CA ILE A 48 -15.97 8.12 -0.16
C ILE A 48 -17.16 7.30 0.32
N ALA A 49 -17.72 7.60 1.51
CA ALA A 49 -18.78 6.79 2.11
C ALA A 49 -20.05 6.64 1.25
N GLY A 50 -20.28 7.53 0.29
CA GLY A 50 -21.39 7.42 -0.67
C GLY A 50 -20.94 7.22 -2.11
N SER A 51 -19.75 6.66 -2.34
CA SER A 51 -19.19 6.41 -3.68
C SER A 51 -19.20 4.92 -4.00
N GLU A 52 -19.39 4.57 -5.26
CA GLU A 52 -19.35 3.18 -5.74
C GLU A 52 -18.01 2.81 -6.39
N LEU A 53 -17.21 3.82 -6.75
CA LEU A 53 -15.90 3.65 -7.37
C LEU A 53 -15.02 4.86 -7.07
N ILE A 54 -13.73 4.61 -6.86
CA ILE A 54 -12.70 5.64 -6.77
C ILE A 54 -11.73 5.49 -7.95
N LEU A 55 -11.54 6.56 -8.72
CA LEU A 55 -10.52 6.67 -9.74
C LEU A 55 -9.28 7.34 -9.12
N SER A 56 -8.19 6.59 -9.00
CA SER A 56 -6.92 7.11 -8.49
C SER A 56 -6.03 7.51 -9.65
N VAL A 57 -5.81 8.82 -9.85
CA VAL A 57 -5.01 9.37 -10.95
C VAL A 57 -3.58 9.62 -10.47
N GLY A 58 -2.67 8.72 -10.82
CA GLY A 58 -1.28 8.75 -10.38
C GLY A 58 -0.63 7.36 -10.40
N GLY A 59 0.47 7.24 -9.65
CA GLY A 59 1.15 5.96 -9.47
C GLY A 59 0.67 5.21 -8.22
N ASP A 60 1.39 4.13 -7.87
CA ASP A 60 1.06 3.31 -6.70
C ASP A 60 1.03 4.12 -5.40
N GLY A 61 1.90 5.12 -5.23
CA GLY A 61 1.85 6.01 -4.06
C GLY A 61 0.51 6.77 -3.89
N THR A 62 -0.11 7.20 -4.99
CA THR A 62 -1.45 7.82 -4.96
C THR A 62 -2.52 6.80 -4.61
N ILE A 63 -2.37 5.56 -5.09
CA ILE A 63 -3.29 4.46 -4.81
C ILE A 63 -3.23 4.06 -3.34
N LEU A 64 -2.04 3.99 -2.72
CA LEU A 64 -1.91 3.69 -1.28
C LEU A 64 -2.72 4.68 -0.42
N ARG A 65 -2.70 5.97 -0.79
CA ARG A 65 -3.53 6.99 -0.14
C ARG A 65 -5.02 6.74 -0.37
N ALA A 66 -5.40 6.42 -1.60
CA ALA A 66 -6.79 6.10 -1.93
C ALA A 66 -7.31 4.88 -1.15
N VAL A 67 -6.50 3.82 -1.01
CA VAL A 67 -6.85 2.61 -0.26
C VAL A 67 -7.08 2.93 1.21
N ARG A 68 -6.19 3.70 1.85
CA ARG A 68 -6.36 4.11 3.25
C ARG A 68 -7.55 5.06 3.46
N ALA A 69 -7.84 5.93 2.50
CA ALA A 69 -9.04 6.76 2.56
C ALA A 69 -10.33 5.94 2.37
N ALA A 70 -10.25 4.81 1.65
CA ALA A 70 -11.38 3.95 1.33
C ALA A 70 -11.82 3.02 2.46
N ILE A 71 -11.02 2.86 3.51
CA ILE A 71 -11.40 2.08 4.70
C ILE A 71 -12.15 2.97 5.71
N PRO A 72 -13.18 2.44 6.39
CA PRO A 72 -13.64 1.05 6.39
C PRO A 72 -14.62 0.68 5.25
N GLN A 73 -15.01 1.61 4.38
CA GLN A 73 -16.12 1.41 3.42
C GLN A 73 -15.79 0.45 2.27
N ALA A 74 -14.50 0.16 2.03
CA ALA A 74 -14.00 -0.76 1.02
C ALA A 74 -14.57 -0.45 -0.39
N VAL A 75 -14.64 0.84 -0.74
CA VAL A 75 -15.05 1.27 -2.07
C VAL A 75 -13.99 0.81 -3.08
N PRO A 76 -14.38 0.12 -4.18
CA PRO A 76 -13.43 -0.32 -5.19
C PRO A 76 -12.64 0.83 -5.82
N ILE A 77 -11.36 0.58 -6.12
CA ILE A 77 -10.43 1.54 -6.70
C ILE A 77 -9.97 1.08 -8.09
N VAL A 78 -9.93 2.01 -9.03
CA VAL A 78 -9.27 1.86 -10.34
C VAL A 78 -8.11 2.84 -10.39
N GLY A 79 -6.88 2.33 -10.45
CA GLY A 79 -5.70 3.15 -10.62
C GLY A 79 -5.47 3.51 -12.08
N ILE A 80 -5.33 4.80 -12.38
CA ILE A 80 -5.02 5.33 -13.71
C ILE A 80 -3.62 5.97 -13.67
N ASN A 81 -2.69 5.35 -14.37
CA ASN A 81 -1.31 5.77 -14.43
C ASN A 81 -1.05 6.73 -15.60
N LEU A 82 -0.26 7.78 -15.36
CA LEU A 82 0.07 8.82 -16.34
C LEU A 82 1.39 8.56 -17.09
N GLY A 83 1.99 7.39 -16.88
CA GLY A 83 3.25 6.95 -17.46
C GLY A 83 3.29 5.42 -17.49
N ASN A 84 4.33 4.82 -16.91
CA ASN A 84 4.42 3.36 -16.81
C ASN A 84 3.52 2.85 -15.68
N LEU A 85 2.70 1.83 -15.96
CA LEU A 85 1.84 1.17 -14.98
C LEU A 85 2.60 0.88 -13.65
N GLY A 86 1.91 0.90 -12.53
CA GLY A 86 2.39 0.33 -11.27
C GLY A 86 1.86 -1.10 -11.08
N PHE A 87 2.16 -1.73 -9.95
CA PHE A 87 1.61 -3.04 -9.60
C PHE A 87 0.15 -2.96 -9.10
N MET A 88 -0.34 -1.75 -8.80
CA MET A 88 -1.71 -1.52 -8.32
C MET A 88 -2.60 -0.83 -9.35
N THR A 89 -2.01 -0.21 -10.39
CA THR A 89 -2.75 0.51 -11.43
C THR A 89 -3.38 -0.44 -12.44
N GLU A 90 -4.56 -0.06 -12.94
CA GLU A 90 -5.30 -0.83 -13.93
C GLU A 90 -5.35 -0.18 -15.30
N LEU A 91 -5.35 1.14 -15.42
CA LEU A 91 -5.43 1.82 -16.72
C LEU A 91 -4.21 2.72 -16.90
N LYS A 92 -3.75 2.85 -18.14
CA LYS A 92 -2.96 3.99 -18.57
C LYS A 92 -3.88 5.15 -18.95
N ALA A 93 -3.35 6.37 -18.93
CA ALA A 93 -4.10 7.58 -19.28
C ALA A 93 -4.67 7.52 -20.71
N ASP A 94 -3.90 6.97 -21.65
CA ASP A 94 -4.24 6.86 -23.08
C ASP A 94 -5.37 5.85 -23.37
N GLU A 95 -5.51 4.79 -22.56
CA GLU A 95 -6.58 3.79 -22.70
C GLU A 95 -7.77 4.05 -21.77
N ALA A 96 -7.68 5.04 -20.88
CA ALA A 96 -8.65 5.23 -19.80
C ALA A 96 -10.05 5.54 -20.34
N PHE A 97 -10.18 6.48 -21.28
CA PHE A 97 -11.48 6.89 -21.82
C PHE A 97 -12.16 5.78 -22.63
N ASP A 98 -11.40 4.87 -23.22
CA ASP A 98 -11.92 3.72 -23.97
C ASP A 98 -12.43 2.60 -23.05
N LYS A 99 -11.75 2.38 -21.92
CA LYS A 99 -12.03 1.24 -21.02
C LYS A 99 -12.93 1.58 -19.84
N LEU A 100 -12.93 2.85 -19.41
CA LEU A 100 -13.72 3.29 -18.28
C LEU A 100 -15.24 3.11 -18.46
N PRO A 101 -15.85 3.27 -19.66
CA PRO A 101 -17.26 2.93 -19.88
C PRO A 101 -17.62 1.51 -19.44
N GLN A 102 -16.74 0.54 -19.71
CA GLN A 102 -16.99 -0.87 -19.35
C GLN A 102 -17.00 -1.03 -17.82
N LEU A 103 -16.03 -0.42 -17.14
CA LEU A 103 -15.95 -0.45 -15.67
C LEU A 103 -17.16 0.24 -15.01
N LEU A 104 -17.57 1.39 -15.53
CA LEU A 104 -18.76 2.13 -15.05
C LEU A 104 -20.07 1.36 -15.29
N GLY A 105 -20.10 0.58 -16.37
CA GLY A 105 -21.17 -0.37 -16.72
C GLY A 105 -21.21 -1.62 -15.84
N GLY A 106 -20.26 -1.79 -14.91
CA GLY A 106 -20.22 -2.93 -13.99
C GLY A 106 -19.45 -4.15 -14.51
N HIS A 107 -18.71 -4.01 -15.62
CA HIS A 107 -17.81 -5.05 -16.09
C HIS A 107 -16.50 -5.06 -15.29
N GLY A 108 -15.83 -6.21 -15.32
CA GLY A 108 -14.58 -6.45 -14.60
C GLY A 108 -14.76 -7.40 -13.42
N TRP A 109 -13.79 -7.42 -12.53
CA TRP A 109 -13.80 -8.25 -11.32
C TRP A 109 -13.14 -7.52 -10.16
N ILE A 110 -13.53 -7.89 -8.93
CA ILE A 110 -12.96 -7.31 -7.72
C ILE A 110 -11.76 -8.15 -7.28
N GLU A 111 -10.60 -7.50 -7.20
CA GLU A 111 -9.39 -8.01 -6.59
C GLU A 111 -9.30 -7.47 -5.17
N GLU A 112 -9.51 -8.33 -4.18
CA GLU A 112 -9.31 -7.98 -2.77
C GLU A 112 -7.88 -8.27 -2.35
N ARG A 113 -7.22 -7.28 -1.76
CA ARG A 113 -5.84 -7.37 -1.27
C ARG A 113 -5.81 -7.13 0.22
N ALA A 114 -5.12 -8.01 0.94
CA ALA A 114 -4.95 -7.88 2.38
C ALA A 114 -4.15 -6.61 2.73
N MET A 115 -4.45 -6.04 3.90
CA MET A 115 -3.73 -4.92 4.51
C MET A 115 -3.14 -5.35 5.85
N LEU A 116 -2.16 -4.61 6.35
CA LEU A 116 -1.66 -4.73 7.72
C LEU A 116 -2.33 -3.71 8.62
N GLU A 117 -2.48 -4.07 9.88
CA GLU A 117 -2.77 -3.20 11.00
C GLU A 117 -1.51 -3.10 11.85
N ALA A 118 -1.09 -1.88 12.17
CA ALA A 118 0.05 -1.59 13.02
C ALA A 118 -0.39 -0.76 14.22
N GLU A 119 -0.10 -1.24 15.41
CA GLU A 119 -0.38 -0.55 16.67
C GLU A 119 0.94 -0.16 17.34
N LEU A 120 1.12 1.14 17.59
CA LEU A 120 2.18 1.61 18.48
C LEU A 120 1.71 1.45 19.93
N LEU A 121 2.25 0.47 20.64
CA LEU A 121 1.74 0.04 21.95
C LEU A 121 1.85 1.14 23.02
N SER A 122 2.85 2.03 22.93
CA SER A 122 3.01 3.13 23.88
C SER A 122 1.95 4.24 23.72
N GLN A 123 1.26 4.30 22.58
CA GLN A 123 0.24 5.32 22.30
C GLN A 123 -1.16 4.74 22.09
N GLY A 124 -1.30 3.42 21.97
CA GLY A 124 -2.56 2.75 21.61
C GLY A 124 -3.12 3.19 20.24
N LYS A 125 -2.27 3.76 19.38
CA LYS A 125 -2.68 4.32 18.08
C LYS A 125 -2.52 3.27 17.00
N VAL A 126 -3.61 3.04 16.27
CA VAL A 126 -3.71 2.05 15.20
C VAL A 126 -3.59 2.72 13.83
N PHE A 127 -2.85 2.08 12.94
CA PHE A 127 -2.64 2.48 11.55
C PHE A 127 -2.87 1.28 10.63
N HIS A 128 -3.16 1.56 9.36
CA HIS A 128 -3.32 0.51 8.35
C HIS A 128 -2.38 0.74 7.18
N ALA A 129 -1.73 -0.33 6.73
CA ALA A 129 -0.78 -0.32 5.61
C ALA A 129 -1.29 -1.22 4.49
N ALA A 130 -1.29 -0.72 3.25
CA ALA A 130 -1.60 -1.56 2.10
C ALA A 130 -0.38 -2.36 1.62
N ASN A 131 0.82 -1.79 1.75
CA ASN A 131 2.07 -2.43 1.39
C ASN A 131 2.80 -2.95 2.62
N ASP A 132 3.30 -2.05 3.47
CA ASP A 132 4.27 -2.44 4.49
C ASP A 132 4.34 -1.50 5.69
N VAL A 133 4.83 -2.08 6.78
CA VAL A 133 5.23 -1.42 8.01
C VAL A 133 6.73 -1.59 8.13
N PHE A 134 7.45 -0.48 8.24
CA PHE A 134 8.89 -0.49 8.51
C PHE A 134 9.15 -0.02 9.93
N VAL A 135 10.02 -0.71 10.66
CA VAL A 135 10.56 -0.26 11.95
C VAL A 135 12.08 -0.25 11.84
N GLY A 136 12.72 0.88 12.10
CA GLY A 136 14.16 0.99 11.87
C GLY A 136 14.78 2.31 12.31
N ARG A 137 16.03 2.51 11.91
CA ARG A 137 16.75 3.78 12.08
C ARG A 137 16.08 4.88 11.27
N ARG A 138 16.06 6.10 11.80
CA ARG A 138 15.48 7.26 11.10
C ARG A 138 16.49 7.96 10.18
N SER A 139 17.54 8.51 10.77
CA SER A 139 18.49 9.40 10.11
C SER A 139 19.96 9.05 10.40
N SER A 140 20.20 8.26 11.44
CA SER A 140 21.55 7.85 11.85
C SER A 140 22.11 6.76 10.93
N ALA A 141 23.44 6.71 10.75
CA ALA A 141 24.13 5.56 10.16
C ALA A 141 24.34 4.39 11.15
N ARG A 142 23.97 4.59 12.43
CA ARG A 142 24.06 3.54 13.46
C ARG A 142 22.88 2.58 13.31
N LEU A 143 23.15 1.28 13.52
CA LEU A 143 22.13 0.24 13.48
C LEU A 143 21.26 0.28 14.74
N VAL A 144 19.98 -0.03 14.58
CA VAL A 144 19.06 -0.26 15.71
C VAL A 144 19.06 -1.74 16.08
N GLN A 145 18.75 -2.03 17.34
CA GLN A 145 18.47 -3.39 17.78
C GLN A 145 16.95 -3.62 17.78
N ILE A 146 16.47 -4.65 17.11
CA ILE A 146 15.05 -4.98 16.99
C ILE A 146 14.84 -6.42 17.47
N GLU A 147 14.20 -6.57 18.61
CA GLU A 147 13.66 -7.85 19.06
C GLU A 147 12.33 -8.10 18.34
N THR A 148 12.24 -9.24 17.65
CA THR A 148 11.05 -9.69 16.94
C THR A 148 10.42 -10.87 17.68
N LYS A 149 9.12 -10.76 17.96
CA LYS A 149 8.30 -11.89 18.40
C LYS A 149 7.22 -12.18 17.37
N VAL A 150 6.93 -13.46 17.16
CA VAL A 150 5.80 -13.92 16.35
C VAL A 150 4.90 -14.74 17.26
N ASP A 151 3.63 -14.35 17.38
CA ASP A 151 2.64 -15.01 18.23
C ASP A 151 3.10 -15.17 19.71
N GLY A 152 3.86 -14.19 20.20
CA GLY A 152 4.41 -14.15 21.55
C GLY A 152 5.78 -14.80 21.71
N GLU A 153 6.21 -15.63 20.76
CA GLU A 153 7.49 -16.35 20.81
C GLU A 153 8.62 -15.53 20.19
N VAL A 154 9.80 -15.55 20.82
CA VAL A 154 10.98 -14.83 20.30
C VAL A 154 11.48 -15.51 19.04
N MET A 155 11.38 -14.81 17.92
CA MET A 155 11.83 -15.30 16.62
C MET A 155 13.29 -14.92 16.37
N ALA A 156 13.65 -13.65 16.59
CA ALA A 156 14.96 -13.13 16.26
C ALA A 156 15.27 -11.81 16.96
N ASN A 157 16.56 -11.50 17.08
CA ASN A 157 17.04 -10.20 17.53
C ASN A 157 18.04 -9.66 16.50
N HIS A 158 17.65 -8.62 15.78
CA HIS A 158 18.43 -8.09 14.66
C HIS A 158 19.12 -6.79 15.06
N ARG A 159 20.41 -6.67 14.73
CA ARG A 159 21.07 -5.37 14.60
C ARG A 159 21.07 -5.00 13.13
N ALA A 160 20.24 -4.05 12.73
CA ALA A 160 19.92 -3.81 11.32
C ALA A 160 19.61 -2.34 11.05
N ASP A 161 19.48 -1.98 9.76
CA ASP A 161 18.86 -0.71 9.37
C ASP A 161 17.39 -0.68 9.81
N GLY A 162 16.74 -1.84 9.76
CA GLY A 162 15.40 -2.03 10.27
C GLY A 162 14.82 -3.39 9.89
N VAL A 163 13.51 -3.50 10.03
CA VAL A 163 12.69 -4.64 9.66
C VAL A 163 11.48 -4.14 8.89
N ILE A 164 11.13 -4.87 7.83
CA ILE A 164 9.90 -4.69 7.04
C ILE A 164 8.95 -5.82 7.39
N VAL A 165 7.70 -5.48 7.69
CA VAL A 165 6.56 -6.41 7.68
C VAL A 165 5.66 -5.99 6.53
N ALA A 166 5.48 -6.85 5.53
CA ALA A 166 4.80 -6.49 4.28
C ALA A 166 3.65 -7.44 3.94
N THR A 167 2.65 -6.91 3.23
CA THR A 167 1.59 -7.68 2.57
C THR A 167 2.10 -8.27 1.26
N ALA A 168 1.25 -9.09 0.62
CA ALA A 168 1.48 -9.50 -0.77
C ALA A 168 1.56 -8.33 -1.76
N SER A 169 0.85 -7.22 -1.53
CA SER A 169 1.02 -6.00 -2.36
C SER A 169 2.40 -5.38 -2.14
N GLY A 170 2.82 -5.27 -0.88
CA GLY A 170 4.13 -4.74 -0.49
C GLY A 170 5.31 -5.61 -0.91
N SER A 171 5.08 -6.87 -1.28
CA SER A 171 6.09 -7.79 -1.83
C SER A 171 6.77 -7.28 -3.10
N THR A 172 6.14 -6.33 -3.81
CA THR A 172 6.68 -5.67 -5.01
C THR A 172 7.19 -4.25 -4.76
N GLY A 173 7.14 -3.81 -3.50
CA GLY A 173 7.58 -2.49 -3.04
C GLY A 173 8.93 -2.57 -2.32
N TYR A 174 9.01 -2.04 -1.10
CA TYR A 174 10.28 -1.97 -0.35
C TYR A 174 10.81 -3.38 -0.01
N SER A 175 9.91 -4.33 0.27
CA SER A 175 10.29 -5.72 0.53
C SER A 175 11.10 -6.31 -0.64
N LEU A 176 10.69 -6.08 -1.90
CA LEU A 176 11.42 -6.52 -3.08
C LEU A 176 12.82 -5.91 -3.16
N ALA A 177 12.93 -4.60 -2.92
CA ALA A 177 14.21 -3.89 -2.94
C ALA A 177 15.17 -4.40 -1.85
N ALA A 178 14.64 -4.84 -0.72
CA ALA A 178 15.41 -5.50 0.34
C ALA A 178 15.76 -6.98 0.03
N GLY A 179 15.30 -7.54 -1.10
CA GLY A 179 15.52 -8.94 -1.47
C GLY A 179 14.48 -9.91 -0.90
N GLY A 180 13.27 -9.43 -0.60
CA GLY A 180 12.12 -10.26 -0.22
C GLY A 180 11.49 -11.00 -1.40
N PRO A 181 10.69 -12.05 -1.14
CA PRO A 181 10.00 -12.80 -2.18
C PRO A 181 8.84 -12.00 -2.76
N ILE A 182 8.47 -12.31 -4.00
CA ILE A 182 7.27 -11.78 -4.64
C ILE A 182 6.11 -12.72 -4.35
N LEU A 183 4.98 -12.17 -3.89
CA LEU A 183 3.74 -12.91 -3.66
C LEU A 183 2.66 -12.49 -4.67
N TYR A 184 1.74 -13.41 -4.97
CA TYR A 184 0.56 -13.10 -5.76
C TYR A 184 -0.33 -12.08 -5.01
N PRO A 185 -0.87 -11.02 -5.64
CA PRO A 185 -1.48 -9.91 -4.89
C PRO A 185 -2.64 -10.24 -3.96
N GLN A 186 -3.35 -11.35 -4.17
CA GLN A 186 -4.46 -11.80 -3.30
C GLN A 186 -4.01 -12.78 -2.19
N ALA A 187 -2.72 -13.13 -2.15
CA ALA A 187 -2.14 -13.87 -1.03
C ALA A 187 -2.32 -13.07 0.26
N LYS A 188 -2.54 -13.79 1.37
CA LYS A 188 -2.89 -13.19 2.68
C LYS A 188 -1.75 -13.28 3.69
N GLU A 189 -0.71 -14.00 3.33
CA GLU A 189 0.50 -14.22 4.09
C GLU A 189 1.23 -12.89 4.34
N ILE A 190 1.99 -12.87 5.43
CA ILE A 190 2.75 -11.71 5.88
C ILE A 190 4.23 -11.98 5.61
N ILE A 191 4.93 -11.05 4.97
CA ILE A 191 6.38 -11.14 4.78
C ILE A 191 7.06 -10.42 5.93
N PHE A 192 7.94 -11.12 6.66
CA PHE A 192 8.92 -10.53 7.55
C PHE A 192 10.27 -10.47 6.83
N LYS A 193 10.91 -9.30 6.78
CA LYS A 193 12.21 -9.12 6.12
C LYS A 193 13.10 -8.12 6.86
N PRO A 194 14.23 -8.55 7.46
CA PRO A 194 15.23 -7.61 7.95
C PRO A 194 15.87 -6.83 6.79
N VAL A 195 16.33 -5.60 7.07
CA VAL A 195 17.01 -4.74 6.10
C VAL A 195 18.47 -4.57 6.52
N CYS A 196 19.39 -5.09 5.71
CA CYS A 196 20.84 -5.03 5.95
C CYS A 196 21.24 -5.49 7.38
N PRO A 197 20.82 -6.69 7.85
CA PRO A 197 21.17 -7.15 9.19
C PRO A 197 22.66 -7.44 9.32
N HIS A 198 23.26 -7.03 10.42
CA HIS A 198 24.66 -7.27 10.73
C HIS A 198 24.86 -8.62 11.43
N LEU A 199 25.65 -9.51 10.81
CA LEU A 199 26.01 -10.84 11.34
C LEU A 199 24.78 -11.71 11.72
N ALA A 200 23.66 -11.53 11.04
CA ALA A 200 22.45 -12.33 11.19
C ALA A 200 21.88 -12.74 9.82
N PRO A 201 21.05 -13.79 9.73
CA PRO A 201 20.47 -14.22 8.46
C PRO A 201 19.65 -13.11 7.79
N ASP A 202 19.97 -12.81 6.54
CA ASP A 202 19.24 -11.85 5.70
C ASP A 202 18.14 -12.52 4.85
N ARG A 203 17.44 -13.50 5.43
CA ARG A 203 16.37 -14.20 4.72
C ARG A 203 15.01 -13.64 5.11
N ALA A 204 14.14 -13.48 4.12
CA ALA A 204 12.73 -13.23 4.39
C ALA A 204 12.08 -14.49 4.98
N VAL A 205 11.08 -14.29 5.82
CA VAL A 205 10.21 -15.36 6.31
C VAL A 205 8.78 -15.00 5.91
N VAL A 206 8.09 -15.95 5.28
CA VAL A 206 6.67 -15.83 4.96
C VAL A 206 5.88 -16.47 6.09
N LEU A 207 5.11 -15.65 6.78
CA LEU A 207 4.32 -16.00 7.95
C LEU A 207 2.85 -16.23 7.54
N PRO A 208 2.10 -17.06 8.29
CA PRO A 208 0.67 -17.25 8.05
C PRO A 208 -0.10 -15.94 8.21
N ALA A 209 -1.29 -15.86 7.60
CA ALA A 209 -2.12 -14.66 7.54
C ALA A 209 -2.64 -14.19 8.93
N GLU A 210 -2.61 -15.08 9.92
CA GLU A 210 -3.07 -14.86 11.29
C GLU A 210 -1.94 -14.41 12.22
N ALA A 211 -0.68 -14.45 11.77
CA ALA A 211 0.47 -14.14 12.60
C ALA A 211 0.42 -12.70 13.14
N GLU A 212 0.75 -12.56 14.42
CA GLU A 212 1.03 -11.28 15.06
C GLU A 212 2.54 -11.10 15.24
N VAL A 213 3.09 -10.07 14.59
CA VAL A 213 4.50 -9.71 14.67
C VAL A 213 4.67 -8.54 15.62
N GLN A 214 5.41 -8.72 16.70
CA GLN A 214 5.81 -7.63 17.60
C GLN A 214 7.26 -7.25 17.35
N LEU A 215 7.51 -5.95 17.13
CA LEU A 215 8.83 -5.38 16.89
C LEU A 215 9.17 -4.40 18.00
N LYS A 216 10.06 -4.79 18.91
CA LYS A 216 10.55 -3.92 19.98
C LYS A 216 11.90 -3.34 19.62
N VAL A 217 12.01 -2.02 19.56
CA VAL A 217 13.24 -1.32 19.21
C VAL A 217 14.04 -0.94 20.46
N THR A 218 15.36 -1.14 20.42
CA THR A 218 16.30 -0.65 21.43
C THR A 218 17.42 0.10 20.73
N THR A 219 17.65 1.35 21.13
CA THR A 219 18.62 2.23 20.49
C THR A 219 19.05 3.37 21.41
N THR A 220 20.20 3.98 21.11
CA THR A 220 20.68 5.22 21.76
C THR A 220 20.51 6.45 20.85
N HIS A 221 19.82 6.30 19.72
CA HIS A 221 19.60 7.34 18.72
C HIS A 221 18.16 7.26 18.18
N GLU A 222 17.81 8.09 17.19
CA GLU A 222 16.44 8.13 16.67
C GLU A 222 16.05 6.86 15.89
N ALA A 223 14.94 6.23 16.30
CA ALA A 223 14.23 5.23 15.54
C ALA A 223 12.90 5.79 15.02
N MET A 224 12.32 5.09 14.06
CA MET A 224 10.99 5.41 13.53
C MET A 224 10.23 4.14 13.18
N PHE A 225 8.92 4.26 13.12
CA PHE A 225 8.12 3.38 12.29
C PHE A 225 7.48 4.15 11.14
N SER A 226 7.29 3.45 10.03
CA SER A 226 6.67 3.97 8.81
C SER A 226 5.53 3.07 8.36
N ILE A 227 4.48 3.69 7.84
CA ILE A 227 3.33 3.02 7.21
C ILE A 227 3.31 3.41 5.74
N ASP A 228 3.45 2.43 4.85
CA ASP A 228 3.47 2.58 3.39
C ASP A 228 4.52 3.59 2.86
N GLY A 229 5.51 3.98 3.67
CA GLY A 229 6.44 5.07 3.36
C GLY A 229 5.77 6.47 3.33
N GLN A 230 4.60 6.63 3.96
CA GLN A 230 3.78 7.85 3.86
C GLN A 230 3.42 8.48 5.20
N VAL A 231 3.32 7.66 6.25
CA VAL A 231 3.17 8.14 7.63
C VAL A 231 4.42 7.69 8.37
N GLU A 232 5.09 8.63 9.02
CA GLU A 232 6.28 8.37 9.81
C GLU A 232 6.06 8.90 11.22
N MET A 233 6.43 8.08 12.19
CA MET A 233 6.29 8.41 13.59
C MET A 233 7.60 8.05 14.30
N PRO A 234 8.15 8.95 15.13
CA PRO A 234 9.34 8.65 15.90
C PRO A 234 9.05 7.52 16.91
N LEU A 235 10.05 6.70 17.15
CA LEU A 235 10.06 5.69 18.21
C LEU A 235 11.16 6.00 19.22
N ASN A 236 10.82 5.84 20.50
CA ASN A 236 11.78 5.86 21.58
C ASN A 236 12.38 4.47 21.80
N SER A 237 13.55 4.42 22.43
CA SER A 237 14.12 3.14 22.87
C SER A 237 13.18 2.45 23.85
N GLY A 238 12.91 1.17 23.61
CA GLY A 238 11.96 0.36 24.38
C GLY A 238 10.53 0.33 23.81
N ASP A 239 10.19 1.22 22.87
CA ASP A 239 8.89 1.17 22.19
C ASP A 239 8.73 -0.13 21.40
N ALA A 240 7.47 -0.56 21.28
CA ALA A 240 7.11 -1.75 20.52
C ALA A 240 5.94 -1.45 19.58
N VAL A 241 6.06 -1.97 18.36
CA VAL A 241 5.01 -1.93 17.33
C VAL A 241 4.49 -3.34 17.15
N LYS A 242 3.18 -3.51 17.26
CA LYS A 242 2.48 -4.76 16.97
C LYS A 242 1.90 -4.68 15.57
N VAL A 243 2.17 -5.67 14.73
CA VAL A 243 1.72 -5.73 13.34
C VAL A 243 1.01 -7.05 13.10
N LYS A 244 -0.20 -6.99 12.55
CA LYS A 244 -1.00 -8.16 12.17
C LYS A 244 -1.79 -7.84 10.91
N ARG A 245 -2.51 -8.82 10.36
CA ARG A 245 -3.46 -8.56 9.27
C ARG A 245 -4.58 -7.64 9.74
N SER A 246 -4.87 -6.61 8.94
CA SER A 246 -5.98 -5.69 9.19
C SER A 246 -7.33 -6.38 8.99
N PRO A 247 -8.37 -5.97 9.75
CA PRO A 247 -9.74 -6.36 9.43
C PRO A 247 -10.24 -5.77 8.10
N TYR A 248 -9.54 -4.76 7.56
CA TYR A 248 -9.88 -4.11 6.30
C TYR A 248 -9.06 -4.65 5.13
N VAL A 249 -9.62 -4.53 3.93
CA VAL A 249 -8.99 -4.94 2.67
C VAL A 249 -9.05 -3.80 1.67
N GLY A 250 -8.02 -3.71 0.82
CA GLY A 250 -8.08 -2.88 -0.38
C GLY A 250 -8.87 -3.60 -1.46
N ARG A 251 -9.88 -2.94 -2.04
CA ARG A 251 -10.67 -3.49 -3.15
C ARG A 251 -10.29 -2.77 -4.43
N PHE A 252 -9.90 -3.54 -5.43
CA PHE A 252 -9.54 -3.01 -6.75
C PHE A 252 -10.48 -3.54 -7.80
N LEU A 253 -11.03 -2.65 -8.63
CA LEU A 253 -11.79 -3.07 -9.79
C LEU A 253 -10.83 -3.25 -10.96
N ARG A 254 -10.79 -4.47 -11.50
CA ARG A 254 -9.88 -4.91 -12.56
C ARG A 254 -10.66 -5.28 -13.81
N ILE A 255 -10.11 -5.01 -14.99
CA ILE A 255 -10.66 -5.47 -16.26
C ILE A 255 -9.73 -6.47 -16.96
N ARG A 256 -8.43 -6.40 -16.69
CA ARG A 256 -7.46 -7.37 -17.20
C ARG A 256 -7.63 -8.73 -16.53
N PRO A 257 -7.22 -9.83 -17.19
CA PRO A 257 -7.26 -11.17 -16.60
C PRO A 257 -6.41 -11.27 -15.32
N LYS A 258 -6.79 -12.15 -14.40
CA LYS A 258 -6.05 -12.39 -13.14
C LYS A 258 -4.56 -12.71 -13.36
N ALA A 259 -4.26 -13.48 -14.40
CA ALA A 259 -2.89 -13.87 -14.76
C ALA A 259 -2.02 -12.71 -15.29
N TYR A 260 -2.62 -11.55 -15.60
CA TYR A 260 -1.89 -10.37 -16.09
C TYR A 260 -0.76 -9.94 -15.14
N PHE A 261 -0.92 -10.17 -13.84
CA PHE A 261 0.11 -9.91 -12.84
C PHE A 261 1.47 -10.52 -13.22
N TYR A 262 1.51 -11.77 -13.69
CA TYR A 262 2.77 -12.45 -14.00
C TYR A 262 3.45 -11.90 -15.26
N SER A 263 2.68 -11.66 -16.33
CA SER A 263 3.22 -11.02 -17.53
C SER A 263 3.72 -9.59 -17.22
N TYR A 264 3.01 -8.89 -16.34
CA TYR A 264 3.40 -7.56 -15.95
C TYR A 264 4.67 -7.57 -15.09
N LEU A 265 4.77 -8.51 -14.15
CA LEU A 265 5.96 -8.73 -13.33
C LEU A 265 7.20 -8.98 -14.20
N GLU A 266 7.12 -9.88 -15.18
CA GLU A 266 8.22 -10.12 -16.14
C GLU A 266 8.62 -8.84 -16.88
N SER A 267 7.64 -8.09 -17.41
CA SER A 267 7.92 -6.83 -18.11
C SER A 267 8.66 -5.79 -17.26
N ARG A 268 8.50 -5.83 -15.93
CA ARG A 268 9.10 -4.90 -14.97
C ARG A 268 10.47 -5.32 -14.46
N LEU A 269 10.71 -6.63 -14.39
CA LEU A 269 11.95 -7.20 -13.88
C LEU A 269 12.94 -7.56 -14.99
N LYS A 270 12.53 -7.51 -16.26
CA LYS A 270 13.39 -7.79 -17.41
C LYS A 270 14.67 -6.95 -17.37
N GLY A 271 15.82 -7.63 -17.35
CA GLY A 271 17.15 -7.00 -17.28
C GLY A 271 17.61 -6.54 -15.89
N LYS A 272 16.90 -6.92 -14.81
CA LYS A 272 17.21 -6.54 -13.42
C LYS A 272 17.40 -7.72 -12.46
N VAL A 273 17.42 -8.95 -13.00
CA VAL A 273 17.77 -10.19 -12.30
C VAL A 273 18.94 -10.82 -13.02
#